data_AF-I9KDS1-F1
#
_entry.id   AF-I9KDS1-F1
#
_cell.length_a   1.000
_cell.length_b   1.000
_cell.length_c   1.000
_cell.angle_alpha   90.00
_cell.angle_beta   90.00
_cell.angle_gamma   90.00
#
_symmetry.space_group_name_H-M   'P 1'
#
loop_
_entity.id
_entity.type
_entity.pdbx_description
1 polymer ?
#
loop_
_entity_poly.entity_id
_entity_poly.type
_entity_poly.pdbx_seq_one_letter_code
_entity_poly.pdbx_strand_id
1 'polypeptide(L)' 'MSVEVVTGEELEGLRGFPEIGREELFRFFTLTPADLAFIDPGRGRGSTGRAPAIG' A
#
# COMPACT_ATOMS: atom_id res chain seq x y z
N MET A 1 11.29 4.63 18.74
CA MET A 1 11.70 4.68 17.33
C MET A 1 12.62 3.51 17.09
N SER A 2 12.17 2.52 16.32
CA SER A 2 13.01 1.41 15.87
C SER A 2 13.69 1.85 14.57
N VAL A 3 15.00 1.76 14.51
CA VAL A 3 15.76 1.88 13.27
C VAL A 3 16.00 0.45 12.82
N GLU A 4 15.25 -0.02 11.84
CA GLU A 4 15.58 -1.30 11.21
C GLU A 4 16.80 -1.08 10.33
N VAL A 5 17.90 -1.75 10.69
CA VAL A 5 19.16 -1.66 9.97
C VAL A 5 19.21 -2.80 8.97
N VAL A 6 19.07 -2.45 7.70
CA VAL A 6 19.25 -3.36 6.56
C VAL A 6 20.72 -3.81 6.53
N THR A 7 20.96 -5.10 6.39
CA THR A 7 22.32 -5.67 6.27
C THR A 7 22.97 -5.26 4.94
N GLY A 8 24.29 -5.38 4.84
CA GLY A 8 25.02 -5.04 3.61
C GLY A 8 24.60 -5.90 2.41
N GLU A 9 24.30 -7.17 2.63
CA GLU A 9 23.82 -8.09 1.58
C GLU A 9 22.41 -7.72 1.10
N GLU A 10 21.52 -7.39 2.03
CA GLU A 10 20.17 -6.92 1.69
C GLU A 10 20.21 -5.59 0.92
N LEU A 11 21.13 -4.69 1.27
CA LEU A 11 21.31 -3.42 0.56
C LEU A 11 21.79 -3.63 -0.88
N GLU A 12 22.74 -4.53 -1.12
CA GLU A 12 23.19 -4.88 -2.47
C GLU A 12 22.07 -5.57 -3.28
N GLY A 13 21.26 -6.41 -2.63
CA GLY A 13 20.05 -6.97 -3.24
C GLY A 13 19.05 -5.89 -3.67
N LEU A 14 18.82 -4.89 -2.82
CA LEU A 14 17.92 -3.75 -3.13
C LEU A 14 18.45 -2.87 -4.27
N ARG A 15 19.77 -2.72 -4.40
CA ARG A 15 20.41 -1.96 -5.50
C ARG A 15 20.26 -2.64 -6.86
N GLY A 16 20.00 -3.94 -6.89
CA GLY A 16 19.74 -4.69 -8.12
C GLY A 16 18.33 -4.52 -8.68
N PHE A 17 17.40 -3.95 -7.91
CA PHE A 17 16.07 -3.66 -8.42
C PHE A 17 16.09 -2.45 -9.37
N PRO A 18 15.26 -2.47 -10.42
CA PRO A 18 15.10 -1.31 -11.28
C PRO A 18 14.62 -0.10 -10.47
N GLU A 19 15.11 1.09 -10.83
CA GLU A 19 14.60 2.32 -10.25
C GLU A 19 13.09 2.44 -10.54
N ILE A 20 12.28 2.51 -9.49
CA ILE A 20 10.85 2.74 -9.64
C ILE A 20 10.58 4.23 -9.82
N GLY A 21 9.99 4.59 -10.96
CA GLY A 21 9.65 5.97 -11.27
C GLY A 21 8.47 6.47 -10.44
N ARG A 22 8.32 7.81 -10.33
CA ARG A 22 7.18 8.44 -9.65
C ARG A 22 5.83 7.97 -10.20
N GLU A 23 5.73 7.77 -11.51
CA GLU A 23 4.51 7.30 -12.18
C GLU A 23 4.17 5.85 -11.84
N GLU A 24 5.18 4.98 -11.72
CA GLU A 24 5.00 3.59 -11.31
C GLU A 24 4.62 3.49 -9.84
N LEU A 25 5.21 4.35 -8.98
CA LEU A 25 4.78 4.49 -7.59
C LEU A 25 3.29 4.85 -7.51
N PHE A 26 2.84 5.83 -8.30
CA PHE A 26 1.41 6.17 -8.34
C PHE A 26 0.54 5.02 -8.87
N ARG A 27 1.03 4.25 -9.82
CA ARG A 27 0.26 3.16 -10.43
C ARG A 27 0.08 1.97 -9.50
N PHE A 28 1.15 1.57 -8.81
CA PHE A 28 1.17 0.33 -8.02
C PHE A 28 0.95 0.55 -6.53
N PHE A 29 1.23 1.75 -6.00
CA PHE A 29 1.16 2.04 -4.57
C PHE A 29 0.12 3.12 -4.21
N THR A 30 -0.68 3.59 -5.17
CA THR A 30 -1.86 4.39 -4.83
C THR A 30 -3.00 3.46 -4.47
N LEU A 31 -3.48 3.61 -3.24
CA LEU A 31 -4.67 2.92 -2.78
C LEU A 31 -5.85 3.27 -3.68
N THR A 32 -6.55 2.25 -4.17
CA THR A 32 -7.79 2.47 -4.89
C THR A 32 -8.86 3.01 -3.93
N PRO A 33 -9.93 3.61 -4.44
CA PRO A 33 -11.07 3.98 -3.60
C PRO A 33 -11.64 2.81 -2.79
N ALA A 34 -11.56 1.57 -3.30
CA ALA A 34 -11.97 0.38 -2.58
C ALA A 34 -11.04 0.05 -1.41
N ASP A 35 -9.72 0.13 -1.63
CA ASP A 35 -8.72 -0.07 -0.56
C ASP A 35 -8.87 0.99 0.54
N LEU A 36 -9.14 2.24 0.15
CA LEU A 36 -9.41 3.33 1.09
C LEU A 36 -10.69 3.09 1.90
N ALA A 37 -11.77 2.62 1.26
CA ALA A 37 -13.02 2.29 1.95
C ALA A 37 -12.88 1.07 2.89
N PHE A 38 -11.95 0.17 2.60
CA PHE A 38 -11.61 -0.96 3.46
C PHE A 38 -10.78 -0.53 4.67
N ILE A 39 -9.73 0.28 4.47
CA ILE A 39 -8.79 0.71 5.53
C ILE A 39 -9.39 1.79 6.44
N ASP A 40 -10.14 2.73 5.89
CA ASP A 40 -10.84 3.77 6.64
C ASP A 40 -12.30 3.87 6.19
N PRO A 41 -13.16 2.97 6.72
CA PRO A 41 -14.57 2.94 6.38
C PRO A 41 -15.30 4.23 6.76
N GLY A 42 -14.71 5.14 7.53
CA GLY A 42 -15.31 6.39 8.03
C GLY A 42 -15.04 7.62 7.14
N ARG A 43 -13.99 7.61 6.31
CA ARG A 43 -13.60 8.75 5.46
C ARG A 43 -14.51 9.00 4.26
N GLY A 44 -15.41 8.07 3.95
CA GLY A 44 -16.34 8.13 2.81
C GLY A 44 -17.80 7.82 3.13
N ARG A 45 -18.21 7.71 4.41
CA ARG A 45 -19.62 7.44 4.71
C ARG A 45 -20.48 8.67 4.48
N GLY A 46 -21.09 8.75 3.30
CA GLY A 46 -22.53 8.68 3.28
C GLY A 46 -22.93 7.24 3.64
N SER A 47 -23.66 7.07 4.73
CA SER A 47 -24.13 5.76 5.20
C SER A 47 -24.89 4.97 4.12
N THR A 48 -24.69 3.64 4.12
CA THR A 48 -25.44 2.53 3.46
C THR A 48 -24.64 1.86 2.32
N GLY A 49 -24.42 0.55 2.28
CA GLY A 49 -24.79 -0.54 3.16
C GLY A 49 -24.04 -1.82 2.79
N ARG A 50 -23.96 -2.73 3.77
CA ARG A 50 -23.71 -4.18 3.71
C ARG A 50 -22.48 -4.67 2.92
N ALA A 51 -21.47 -5.13 3.67
CA ALA A 51 -20.42 -6.00 3.17
C ALA A 51 -21.00 -7.36 2.70
N PRO A 52 -20.47 -7.98 1.64
CA PRO A 52 -20.91 -9.30 1.21
C PRO A 52 -20.46 -10.36 2.22
N ALA A 53 -21.36 -11.27 2.56
CA ALA A 53 -21.01 -12.48 3.29
C ALA A 53 -20.27 -13.41 2.32
N ILE A 54 -19.01 -13.72 2.64
CA ILE A 54 -18.27 -14.83 2.05
C ILE A 54 -18.80 -16.11 2.69
N GLY A 55 -19.38 -16.97 1.85
CA GLY A 55 -19.74 -18.35 2.14
C GLY A 55 -18.98 -19.29 1.23
#